data_AF-A0AAU6WTN4-F1
#
_entry.id   AF-A0AAU6WTN4-F1
#
_cell.length_a   1.000
_cell.length_b   1.000
_cell.length_c   1.000
_cell.angle_alpha   90.00
_cell.angle_beta   90.00
_cell.angle_gamma   90.00
#
_symmetry.space_group_name_H-M   'P 1'
#
loop_
_entity.id
_entity.type
_entity.pdbx_description
1 polymer ?
#
loop_
_entity_poly.entity_id
_entity_poly.type
_entity_poly.pdbx_seq_one_letter_code
_entity_poly.pdbx_strand_id
1 'polypeptide(L)'
;MKTFFTALFLLIVQFVFAQEEMYADGIFNFDQNKPQKIFTTCARIRQAPEVNAQILDSLQPNQQVLILKKEEKVLKLGERVASWYKISYDKNGRNSEGYIWGGNLCTGYLSKNGYDFLLGLTKTISKKIRSFLLRPFSKTSLQSR
;
A
#
# COMPACT_ATOMS: atom_id res chain seq x y z
N MET A 1 -20.65 -11.32 -42.97
CA MET A 1 -19.32 -11.63 -42.39
C MET A 1 -18.55 -10.38 -41.97
N LYS A 2 -18.41 -9.34 -42.82
CA LYS A 2 -17.64 -8.12 -42.49
C LYS A 2 -18.13 -7.41 -41.20
N THR A 3 -19.45 -7.30 -41.02
CA THR A 3 -20.09 -6.66 -39.85
C THR A 3 -19.86 -7.40 -38.53
N PHE A 4 -19.66 -8.72 -38.58
CA PHE A 4 -19.36 -9.54 -37.40
C PHE A 4 -17.93 -9.28 -36.90
N PHE A 5 -16.96 -9.19 -37.82
CA PHE A 5 -15.58 -8.87 -37.48
C PHE A 5 -15.43 -7.43 -36.94
N THR A 6 -16.20 -6.46 -37.45
CA THR A 6 -16.19 -5.10 -36.88
C THR A 6 -16.80 -5.05 -35.48
N ALA A 7 -17.86 -5.80 -35.21
CA ALA A 7 -18.44 -5.88 -33.87
C ALA A 7 -17.48 -6.55 -32.87
N LEU A 8 -16.79 -7.62 -33.30
CA LEU A 8 -15.79 -8.30 -32.47
C LEU A 8 -14.59 -7.39 -32.16
N PHE A 9 -14.12 -6.62 -33.15
CA PHE A 9 -13.04 -5.66 -32.97
C PHE A 9 -13.43 -4.55 -31.97
N LEU A 10 -14.64 -4.00 -32.08
CA LEU A 10 -15.16 -3.00 -31.14
C LEU A 10 -15.23 -3.54 -29.70
N LEU A 11 -15.54 -4.82 -29.52
CA LEU A 11 -15.63 -5.46 -28.21
C LEU A 11 -14.24 -5.68 -27.58
N ILE A 12 -13.23 -5.96 -28.39
CA ILE A 12 -11.83 -6.11 -27.93
C ILE A 12 -11.25 -4.75 -27.47
N VAL A 13 -11.59 -3.65 -28.15
CA VAL A 13 -11.12 -2.30 -27.79
C VAL A 13 -11.61 -1.87 -26.39
N GLN A 14 -12.80 -2.31 -25.96
CA GLN A 14 -13.33 -1.97 -24.62
C GLN A 14 -12.47 -2.56 -23.48
N PHE A 15 -11.83 -3.71 -23.69
CA PHE A 15 -10.99 -4.35 -22.66
C PHE A 15 -9.65 -3.62 -22.43
N VAL A 16 -9.19 -2.82 -23.39
CA VAL A 16 -7.93 -2.05 -23.28
C VAL A 16 -8.10 -0.85 -22.35
N PHE A 17 -9.27 -0.20 -22.35
CA PHE A 17 -9.53 1.01 -21.56
C PHE A 17 -9.99 0.75 -20.11
N ALA A 18 -10.22 -0.51 -19.72
CA ALA A 18 -10.74 -0.87 -18.39
C ALA A 18 -9.63 -1.09 -17.33
N GLN A 19 -8.35 -0.96 -17.69
CA GLN A 19 -7.25 -1.15 -16.76
C GLN A 19 -6.99 0.17 -16.01
N GLU A 20 -7.48 0.30 -14.78
CA GLU A 20 -7.08 1.39 -13.89
C GLU A 20 -5.61 1.23 -13.48
N GLU A 21 -4.75 2.19 -13.83
CA GLU A 21 -3.38 2.23 -13.33
C GLU A 21 -3.38 2.54 -11.82
N MET A 22 -2.90 1.60 -11.01
CA MET A 22 -2.72 1.81 -9.58
C MET A 22 -1.41 2.57 -9.32
N TYR A 23 -1.51 3.87 -9.07
CA TYR A 23 -0.34 4.67 -8.69
C TYR A 23 -0.02 4.55 -7.20
N ALA A 24 1.26 4.31 -6.89
CA ALA A 24 1.77 4.27 -5.52
C ALA A 24 2.31 5.62 -5.01
N ASP A 25 2.27 6.67 -5.83
CA ASP A 25 2.92 7.98 -5.57
C ASP A 25 2.24 8.86 -4.51
N GLY A 26 1.63 8.23 -3.50
CA GLY A 26 1.16 8.88 -2.30
C GLY A 26 2.22 8.94 -1.20
N ILE A 27 1.77 8.82 0.05
CA ILE A 27 2.60 8.93 1.26
C ILE A 27 3.67 7.84 1.43
N PHE A 28 3.63 6.78 0.63
CA PHE A 28 4.57 5.65 0.67
C PHE A 28 5.61 5.75 -0.46
N ASN A 29 6.05 6.96 -0.79
CA ASN A 29 7.10 7.20 -1.76
C ASN A 29 8.43 7.49 -1.03
N PHE A 30 9.40 6.60 -1.18
CA PHE A 30 10.70 6.70 -0.53
C PHE A 30 11.83 6.83 -1.55
N ASP A 31 12.75 7.75 -1.27
CA ASP A 31 13.90 8.02 -2.14
C ASP A 31 14.94 6.91 -2.06
N GLN A 32 15.53 6.61 -3.22
CA GLN A 32 16.66 5.69 -3.31
C GLN A 32 17.88 6.21 -2.55
N ASN A 33 18.65 5.30 -1.97
CA ASN A 33 19.83 5.56 -1.15
C ASN A 33 19.57 6.42 0.10
N LYS A 34 18.32 6.45 0.58
CA LYS A 34 17.96 7.08 1.87
C LYS A 34 17.61 6.02 2.92
N PRO A 35 17.97 6.26 4.19
CA PRO A 35 17.55 5.39 5.28
C PRO A 35 16.05 5.54 5.54
N GLN A 36 15.42 4.44 5.92
CA GLN A 36 14.03 4.40 6.36
C GLN A 36 13.89 3.43 7.54
N LYS A 37 12.79 3.52 8.29
CA LYS A 37 12.55 2.63 9.44
C LYS A 37 11.31 1.77 9.27
N ILE A 38 11.34 0.59 9.86
CA ILE A 38 10.19 -0.31 9.95
C ILE A 38 9.13 0.30 10.88
N PHE A 39 7.90 0.42 10.39
CA PHE A 39 6.75 0.91 11.16
C PHE A 39 5.90 -0.20 11.75
N THR A 40 5.78 -1.33 11.04
CA THR A 40 4.90 -2.43 11.47
C THR A 40 5.54 -3.31 12.53
N THR A 41 4.71 -4.00 13.32
CA THR A 41 5.17 -4.92 14.38
C THR A 41 6.05 -6.06 13.89
N CYS A 42 5.91 -6.46 12.63
CA CYS A 42 6.76 -7.45 11.99
C CYS A 42 6.70 -7.25 10.47
N ALA A 43 7.80 -6.79 9.89
CA ALA A 43 7.96 -6.63 8.45
C ALA A 43 8.66 -7.84 7.86
N ARG A 44 7.95 -8.61 7.02
CA ARG A 44 8.52 -9.75 6.31
C ARG A 44 9.34 -9.28 5.12
N ILE A 45 10.60 -9.71 5.07
CA ILE A 45 11.50 -9.49 3.94
C ILE A 45 11.38 -10.68 3.00
N ARG A 46 11.19 -10.40 1.71
CA ARG A 46 10.87 -11.42 0.71
C ARG A 46 11.94 -11.52 -0.36
N GLN A 47 12.01 -12.68 -0.99
CA GLN A 47 12.93 -12.94 -2.09
C GLN A 47 12.58 -12.19 -3.38
N ALA A 48 11.29 -11.89 -3.59
CA ALA A 48 10.78 -11.16 -4.73
C ALA A 48 9.69 -10.15 -4.29
N PRO A 49 9.39 -9.11 -5.09
CA PRO A 49 8.42 -8.06 -4.77
C PRO A 49 6.96 -8.54 -4.89
N GLU A 50 6.58 -9.52 -4.08
CA GLU A 50 5.24 -10.11 -4.12
C GLU A 50 4.84 -10.78 -2.81
N VAL A 51 3.54 -10.85 -2.54
CA VAL A 51 2.99 -11.34 -1.27
C VAL A 51 3.21 -12.84 -1.06
N ASN A 52 3.39 -13.60 -2.13
CA ASN A 52 3.53 -15.06 -2.06
C ASN A 52 4.99 -15.55 -2.17
N ALA A 53 5.95 -14.65 -2.40
CA ALA A 53 7.36 -15.00 -2.46
C ALA A 53 7.86 -15.50 -1.11
N GLN A 54 8.87 -16.38 -1.18
CA GLN A 54 9.58 -16.89 -0.02
C GLN A 54 9.98 -15.75 0.93
N ILE A 55 9.70 -15.95 2.22
CA ILE A 55 10.13 -15.05 3.28
C ILE A 55 11.58 -15.40 3.61
N LEU A 56 12.47 -14.42 3.46
CA LEU A 56 13.89 -14.55 3.80
C LEU A 56 14.15 -14.19 5.26
N ASP A 57 13.44 -13.18 5.78
CA ASP A 57 13.62 -12.70 7.14
C ASP A 57 12.39 -11.92 7.66
N SER A 58 12.45 -11.48 8.91
CA SER A 58 11.53 -10.54 9.54
C SER A 58 12.27 -9.45 10.31
N LEU A 59 11.81 -8.20 10.16
CA LEU A 59 12.33 -7.05 10.86
C LEU A 59 11.29 -6.50 11.84
N GLN A 60 11.76 -6.10 13.01
CA GLN A 60 11.01 -5.48 14.10
C GLN A 60 10.84 -3.97 13.86
N PRO A 61 9.88 -3.30 14.54
CA PRO A 61 9.74 -1.86 14.52
C PRO A 61 11.06 -1.13 14.82
N ASN A 62 11.20 0.06 14.25
CA ASN A 62 12.37 0.95 14.43
C ASN A 62 13.71 0.41 13.89
N GLN A 63 13.75 -0.81 13.33
CA GLN A 63 14.94 -1.24 12.59
C GLN A 63 15.13 -0.35 11.36
N GLN A 64 16.36 0.13 11.16
CA GLN A 64 16.72 0.94 10.01
C GLN A 64 17.04 0.04 8.80
N VAL A 65 16.58 0.47 7.64
CA VAL A 65 16.87 -0.13 6.33
C VAL A 65 17.34 0.95 5.38
N LEU A 66 18.09 0.59 4.34
CA LEU A 66 18.45 1.48 3.24
C LEU A 66 17.60 1.13 2.02
N ILE A 67 16.95 2.13 1.41
CA ILE A 67 16.21 1.93 0.17
C ILE A 67 17.21 1.79 -0.98
N LEU A 68 17.26 0.62 -1.63
CA LEU A 68 18.15 0.37 -2.77
C LEU A 68 17.48 0.64 -4.11
N LYS A 69 16.19 0.30 -4.23
CA LYS A 69 15.42 0.48 -5.47
C LYS A 69 13.92 0.48 -5.19
N LYS A 70 13.17 1.36 -5.87
CA LYS A 70 11.71 1.30 -5.97
C LYS A 70 11.34 0.41 -7.15
N GLU A 71 10.45 -0.55 -6.92
CA GLU A 71 9.91 -1.39 -7.99
C GLU A 71 8.62 -0.76 -8.56
N GLU A 72 8.41 -0.95 -9.85
CA GLU A 72 7.17 -0.55 -10.54
C GLU A 72 5.97 -1.35 -10.05
N LYS A 73 6.20 -2.56 -9.53
CA LYS A 73 5.14 -3.41 -8.98
C LYS A 73 4.51 -2.76 -7.76
N VAL A 74 3.22 -2.45 -7.88
CA VAL A 74 2.40 -1.86 -6.82
C VAL A 74 1.52 -2.93 -6.17
N LEU A 75 1.33 -2.82 -4.86
CA LEU A 75 0.37 -3.66 -4.12
C LEU A 75 -0.62 -2.75 -3.37
N LYS A 76 -1.91 -3.06 -3.54
CA LYS A 76 -3.00 -2.48 -2.77
C LYS A 76 -3.48 -3.47 -1.70
N LEU A 77 -3.43 -3.07 -0.42
CA LEU A 77 -4.00 -3.80 0.72
C LEU A 77 -5.02 -2.89 1.44
N GLY A 78 -6.31 -3.19 1.29
CA GLY A 78 -7.38 -2.26 1.67
C GLY A 78 -7.28 -0.98 0.82
N GLU A 79 -7.40 0.20 1.42
CA GLU A 79 -7.19 1.48 0.72
C GLU A 79 -5.72 1.92 0.65
N ARG A 80 -4.78 1.07 1.05
CA ARG A 80 -3.35 1.41 1.08
C ARG A 80 -2.69 0.89 -0.18
N VAL A 81 -2.18 1.80 -1.00
CA VAL A 81 -1.45 1.50 -2.23
C VAL A 81 0.01 1.89 -2.02
N ALA A 82 0.94 0.96 -2.24
CA ALA A 82 2.36 1.24 -2.16
C ALA A 82 3.18 0.31 -3.07
N SER A 83 4.32 0.82 -3.56
CA SER A 83 5.31 0.04 -4.30
C SER A 83 6.02 -0.96 -3.40
N TRP A 84 6.63 -1.96 -4.02
CA TRP A 84 7.69 -2.74 -3.40
C TRP A 84 9.03 -2.00 -3.49
N TYR A 85 9.88 -2.24 -2.50
CA TYR A 85 11.22 -1.69 -2.44
C TYR A 85 12.22 -2.81 -2.22
N LYS A 86 13.30 -2.80 -3.00
CA LYS A 86 14.51 -3.54 -2.65
C LYS A 86 15.23 -2.75 -1.56
N ILE A 87 15.62 -3.42 -0.49
CA ILE A 87 16.31 -2.81 0.65
C ILE A 87 17.55 -3.59 1.04
N SER A 88 18.50 -2.92 1.68
CA SER A 88 19.52 -3.56 2.51
C SER A 88 19.30 -3.22 3.98
N TYR A 89 19.72 -4.13 4.85
CA TYR A 89 19.59 -3.99 6.30
C TYR A 89 20.68 -4.78 6.99
N ASP A 90 21.09 -4.31 8.17
CA ASP A 90 21.91 -5.09 9.09
C ASP A 90 21.02 -5.77 10.13
N LYS A 91 21.28 -7.06 10.33
CA LYS A 91 20.68 -7.80 11.44
C LYS A 91 21.74 -8.74 12.02
N ASN A 92 22.00 -8.57 13.32
CA ASN A 92 23.01 -9.34 14.04
C ASN A 92 24.41 -9.27 13.40
N GLY A 93 24.79 -8.11 12.86
CA GLY A 93 26.09 -7.88 12.22
C GLY A 93 26.23 -8.50 10.82
N ARG A 94 25.12 -8.98 10.24
CA ARG A 94 25.07 -9.47 8.86
C ARG A 94 24.26 -8.51 8.00
N ASN A 95 24.91 -7.97 6.98
CA ASN A 95 24.25 -7.20 5.94
C ASN A 95 23.50 -8.15 4.99
N SER A 96 22.21 -7.89 4.77
CA SER A 96 21.33 -8.72 3.95
C SER A 96 20.44 -7.83 3.07
N GLU A 97 19.95 -8.39 1.98
CA GLU A 97 19.04 -7.71 1.06
C GLU A 97 17.72 -8.47 0.90
N GLY A 98 16.68 -7.76 0.49
CA GLY A 98 15.44 -8.36 0.04
C GLY A 98 14.38 -7.32 -0.29
N TYR A 99 13.16 -7.78 -0.50
CA TYR A 99 12.04 -6.94 -0.89
C TYR A 99 11.06 -6.73 0.26
N ILE A 100 10.60 -5.49 0.42
CA ILE A 100 9.60 -5.09 1.40
C ILE A 100 8.51 -4.27 0.71
N TRP A 101 7.26 -4.46 1.13
CA TRP A 101 6.16 -3.60 0.70
C TRP A 101 6.25 -2.24 1.41
N GLY A 102 6.18 -1.12 0.68
CA GLY A 102 6.36 0.23 1.21
C GLY A 102 5.41 0.58 2.36
N GLY A 103 4.23 -0.05 2.42
CA GLY A 103 3.32 0.10 3.56
C GLY A 103 3.87 -0.42 4.90
N ASN A 104 4.97 -1.17 4.92
CA ASN A 104 5.60 -1.60 6.17
C ASN A 104 6.58 -0.56 6.73
N LEU A 105 6.91 0.47 5.96
CA LEU A 105 7.85 1.54 6.33
C LEU A 105 7.10 2.73 6.94
N CYS A 106 7.77 3.48 7.82
CA CYS A 106 7.20 4.72 8.34
C CYS A 106 7.19 5.80 7.25
N THR A 107 6.15 6.61 7.24
CA THR A 107 6.02 7.78 6.34
C THR A 107 6.75 9.01 6.88
N GLY A 108 7.17 8.95 8.14
CA GLY A 108 8.02 9.95 8.78
C GLY A 108 8.46 9.46 10.16
N TYR A 109 9.54 10.02 10.68
CA TYR A 109 9.98 9.77 12.05
C TYR A 109 10.73 10.97 12.62
N LEU A 110 10.74 11.07 13.94
CA LEU A 110 11.57 12.03 14.67
C LEU A 110 12.20 11.36 15.89
N SER A 111 13.38 11.82 16.24
CA SER A 111 14.08 11.38 17.45
C SER A 111 14.13 12.53 18.45
N LYS A 112 13.64 12.31 19.66
CA LYS A 112 13.63 13.32 20.73
C LYS A 112 13.85 12.65 22.09
N ASN A 113 14.81 13.15 22.86
CA ASN A 113 15.11 12.68 24.22
C ASN A 113 15.36 11.16 24.32
N GLY A 114 16.05 10.57 23.33
CA GLY A 114 16.32 9.13 23.30
C GLY A 114 15.14 8.25 22.84
N TYR A 115 14.02 8.85 22.46
CA TYR A 115 12.86 8.15 21.90
C TYR A 115 12.73 8.41 20.41
N ASP A 116 12.38 7.36 19.67
CA ASP A 116 12.01 7.44 18.26
C ASP A 116 10.49 7.39 18.12
N PHE A 117 9.93 8.42 17.50
CA PHE A 117 8.52 8.48 17.14
C PHE A 117 8.38 8.14 15.67
N LEU A 118 7.69 7.05 15.36
CA LEU A 118 7.43 6.60 14.00
C LEU A 118 5.99 6.91 13.60
N LEU A 119 5.83 7.52 12.43
CA LEU A 119 4.54 7.87 11.84
C LEU A 119 4.24 6.91 10.69
N GLY A 120 3.00 6.43 10.59
CA GLY A 120 2.59 5.54 9.53
C GLY A 120 1.11 5.20 9.58
N LEU A 121 0.63 4.43 8.61
CA LEU A 121 -0.76 3.99 8.54
C LEU A 121 -0.85 2.50 8.81
N THR A 122 -1.65 2.11 9.81
CA THR A 122 -1.76 0.69 10.21
C THR A 122 -2.99 0.01 9.60
N LYS A 123 -4.12 0.71 9.46
CA LYS A 123 -5.38 0.18 8.91
C LYS A 123 -6.10 1.23 8.09
N THR A 124 -6.85 0.76 7.11
CA THR A 124 -7.87 1.54 6.42
C THR A 124 -9.22 0.96 6.77
N ILE A 125 -10.19 1.83 7.09
CA ILE A 125 -11.58 1.43 7.29
C ILE A 125 -12.21 1.46 5.92
N SER A 126 -12.85 0.37 5.48
CA SER A 126 -13.60 0.42 4.23
C SER A 126 -14.68 1.49 4.35
N LYS A 127 -14.77 2.38 3.35
CA LYS A 127 -15.86 3.36 3.31
C LYS A 127 -17.15 2.57 3.15
N LYS A 128 -17.87 2.32 4.26
CA LYS A 128 -19.23 1.82 4.19
C LYS A 128 -20.02 2.92 3.48
N ILE A 129 -20.24 2.78 2.16
CA ILE A 129 -21.17 3.65 1.45
C ILE A 129 -22.50 3.39 2.13
N ARG A 130 -22.85 4.30 3.03
CA ARG A 130 -24.13 4.25 3.70
C ARG A 130 -25.13 4.45 2.56
N SER A 131 -26.01 3.47 2.35
CA SER A 131 -27.27 3.62 1.61
C SER A 131 -28.21 4.65 2.26
N PHE A 132 -27.64 5.71 2.83
CA PHE A 132 -28.28 6.79 3.56
C PHE A 132 -29.15 7.65 2.64
N LEU A 133 -28.99 7.52 1.32
CA LEU A 133 -29.83 8.19 0.34
C LEU A 133 -31.17 7.47 0.07
N LEU A 134 -31.47 6.34 0.74
CA LEU A 134 -32.74 5.63 0.57
C LEU A 134 -33.49 5.41 1.91
N ARG A 135 -33.45 6.37 2.83
CA ARG A 135 -34.51 6.44 3.85
C ARG A 135 -35.49 7.54 3.43
N PRO A 136 -36.73 7.22 3.03
CA PRO A 136 -37.75 8.25 2.89
C PRO A 136 -37.91 8.92 4.26
N PHE A 137 -37.86 10.25 4.27
CA PHE A 137 -38.22 11.05 5.43
C PHE A 137 -39.66 10.72 5.80
N SER A 138 -39.89 9.83 6.78
CA SER A 138 -41.20 9.71 7.41
C SER A 138 -41.38 10.93 8.30
N LYS A 139 -42.11 11.93 7.79
CA LYS A 139 -42.64 13.03 8.61
C LYS A 139 -43.60 12.45 9.64
N THR A 140 -43.16 12.24 10.87
CA THR A 140 -44.08 12.15 12.01
C THR A 140 -43.35 12.43 13.32
N SER A 141 -43.60 13.61 13.89
CA SER A 141 -43.81 13.88 15.32
C SER A 141 -43.46 15.34 15.65
N LEU A 142 -44.41 16.23 15.42
CA LEU A 142 -44.55 17.48 16.17
C LEU A 142 -46.05 17.80 16.21
N GLN A 143 -46.72 17.26 17.21
CA GLN A 143 -47.83 17.97 17.84
C GLN A 143 -47.57 17.97 19.33
N SER A 144 -47.39 19.18 19.82
CA SER A 144 -47.10 19.56 21.19
C SER A 144 -48.33 19.37 22.08
N ARG A 145 -48.05 19.38 23.38
CA ARG A 145 -48.96 19.78 24.45
C ARG A 145 -49.71 21.07 24.13
#